data_AF-A0A968HMI4-F1
#
_entry.id   AF-A0A968HMI4-F1
#
_cell.length_a   1.000
_cell.length_b   1.000
_cell.length_c   1.000
_cell.angle_alpha   90.00
_cell.angle_beta   90.00
_cell.angle_gamma   90.00
#
_symmetry.space_group_name_H-M   'P 1'
#
loop_
_entity.id
_entity.type
_entity.pdbx_description
1 polymer ?
#
loop_
_entity_poly.entity_id
_entity_poly.type
_entity_poly.pdbx_seq_one_letter_code
_entity_poly.pdbx_strand_id
1 'polypeptide(L)'
;MIQPDPNKVAGLPERGTPAWYLYKRKLRETGRRGGRMARFREIARYKKLSIEDTLAGQLDPVFESEYRYFVWNVEPVLCAYCNTRLTKQTRTRDHVVPRSRGGGNRDNLVPACGGCNRAKGDKPLLAWLIQRS
;
A
#
# COMPACT_ATOMS: atom_id res chain seq x y z
N MET A 1 1.66 -18.39 -41.63
CA MET A 1 1.12 -17.01 -41.70
C MET A 1 0.77 -16.59 -40.28
N ILE A 2 1.39 -15.53 -39.75
CA ILE A 2 1.17 -15.07 -38.38
C ILE A 2 -0.19 -14.37 -38.35
N GLN A 3 -1.12 -14.87 -37.54
CA GLN A 3 -2.44 -14.26 -37.37
C GLN A 3 -2.30 -12.93 -36.61
N PRO A 4 -2.98 -11.86 -37.01
CA PRO A 4 -2.86 -10.55 -36.37
C PRO A 4 -3.38 -10.59 -34.91
N ASP A 5 -2.68 -9.90 -34.02
CA ASP A 5 -3.05 -9.79 -32.59
C ASP A 5 -4.45 -9.17 -32.42
N PRO A 6 -5.43 -9.88 -31.83
CA PRO A 6 -6.80 -9.38 -31.66
C PRO A 6 -6.89 -8.19 -30.70
N ASN A 7 -5.83 -7.87 -29.96
CA ASN A 7 -5.75 -6.72 -29.05
C ASN A 7 -4.86 -5.59 -29.60
N LYS A 8 -4.73 -5.48 -30.94
CA LYS A 8 -3.95 -4.42 -31.58
C LYS A 8 -4.65 -3.06 -31.41
N VAL A 9 -4.04 -2.19 -30.62
CA VAL A 9 -4.47 -0.79 -30.48
C VAL A 9 -4.01 0.00 -31.71
N ALA A 10 -4.91 0.76 -32.32
CA ALA A 10 -4.60 1.58 -33.50
C ALA A 10 -3.41 2.53 -33.24
N GLY A 11 -2.46 2.55 -34.17
CA GLY A 11 -1.25 3.38 -34.07
C GLY A 11 -0.08 2.78 -33.29
N LEU A 12 -0.21 1.59 -32.69
CA LEU A 12 0.91 0.90 -32.05
C LEU A 12 1.55 -0.17 -32.96
N PRO A 13 2.89 -0.37 -32.88
CA PRO A 13 3.54 -1.46 -33.58
C PRO A 13 3.05 -2.83 -33.11
N GLU A 14 3.06 -3.81 -34.01
CA GLU A 14 2.62 -5.18 -33.71
C GLU A 14 3.55 -5.86 -32.69
N ARG A 15 2.96 -6.51 -31.68
CA ARG A 15 3.73 -7.14 -30.58
C ARG A 15 4.66 -8.23 -31.12
N GLY A 16 5.86 -8.31 -30.55
CA GLY A 16 6.86 -9.32 -30.93
C GLY A 16 7.71 -8.96 -32.15
N THR A 17 7.36 -7.89 -32.88
CA THR A 17 8.17 -7.40 -34.01
C THR A 17 9.37 -6.55 -33.55
N PRO A 18 10.43 -6.41 -34.36
CA PRO A 18 11.53 -5.47 -34.08
C PRO A 18 11.04 -4.03 -33.83
N ALA A 19 10.03 -3.57 -34.59
CA ALA A 19 9.43 -2.26 -34.41
C ALA A 19 8.80 -2.06 -33.02
N TRP A 20 8.19 -3.11 -32.46
CA TRP A 20 7.67 -3.10 -31.09
C TRP A 20 8.76 -2.97 -30.03
N TYR A 21 9.90 -3.65 -30.20
CA TYR A 21 11.03 -3.53 -29.29
C TYR A 21 11.67 -2.13 -29.35
N LEU A 22 11.82 -1.55 -30.55
CA LEU A 22 12.31 -0.19 -30.73
C LEU A 22 11.37 0.87 -30.15
N TYR A 23 10.05 0.72 -30.33
CA TYR A 23 9.05 1.57 -29.70
C TYR A 23 9.13 1.52 -28.17
N LYS A 24 9.21 0.31 -27.58
CA LYS A 24 9.39 0.17 -26.12
C LYS A 24 10.70 0.78 -25.63
N ARG A 25 11.77 0.75 -26.43
CA ARG A 25 13.05 1.40 -26.11
C ARG A 25 12.91 2.93 -26.11
N LYS A 26 12.31 3.54 -27.14
CA LYS A 26 12.02 4.98 -27.18
C LYS A 26 11.15 5.45 -25.99
N LEU A 27 10.18 4.65 -25.57
CA LEU A 27 9.37 4.95 -24.37
C LEU A 27 10.17 4.95 -23.06
N ARG A 28 11.24 4.14 -22.97
CA ARG A 28 12.16 4.12 -21.83
C ARG A 28 13.11 5.31 -21.86
N GLU A 29 13.60 5.68 -23.04
CA GLU A 29 14.48 6.84 -23.27
C GLU A 29 13.76 8.17 -23.01
N THR A 30 12.48 8.26 -23.36
CA THR A 30 11.64 9.46 -23.14
C THR A 30 11.02 9.55 -21.75
N GLY A 31 11.33 8.62 -20.83
CA GLY A 31 10.85 8.63 -19.44
C GLY A 31 9.37 8.30 -19.22
N ARG A 32 8.58 8.15 -20.30
CA ARG A 32 7.12 7.93 -20.22
C ARG A 32 6.70 6.55 -19.69
N ARG A 33 7.59 5.56 -19.69
CA ARG A 33 7.41 4.29 -18.96
C ARG A 33 8.70 3.88 -18.29
N GLY A 34 8.98 4.52 -17.17
CA GLY A 34 9.98 4.08 -16.24
C GLY A 34 9.61 2.70 -15.68
N GLY A 35 10.30 1.65 -16.12
CA GLY A 35 10.20 0.32 -15.49
C GLY A 35 10.59 0.38 -14.01
N ARG A 36 10.61 -0.79 -13.34
CA ARG A 36 10.87 -0.92 -11.88
C ARG A 36 11.97 0.01 -11.35
N MET A 37 13.10 0.09 -12.05
CA MET A 37 14.29 0.89 -11.67
C MET A 37 14.11 2.41 -11.79
N ALA A 38 13.30 2.90 -12.72
CA ALA A 38 13.02 4.32 -12.83
C ALA A 38 12.05 4.76 -11.73
N ARG A 39 11.06 3.93 -11.40
CA ARG A 39 10.23 4.10 -10.20
C ARG A 39 11.07 4.13 -8.93
N PHE A 40 12.06 3.24 -8.78
CA PHE A 40 12.97 3.27 -7.64
C PHE A 40 13.82 4.55 -7.57
N ARG A 41 14.32 5.07 -8.70
CA ARG A 41 15.04 6.35 -8.77
C ARG A 41 14.16 7.54 -8.40
N GLU A 42 12.90 7.51 -8.78
CA GLU A 42 11.90 8.52 -8.43
C GLU A 42 11.56 8.46 -6.94
N ILE A 43 11.25 7.27 -6.42
CA ILE A 43 11.06 6.97 -4.99
C ILE A 43 12.26 7.46 -4.16
N ALA A 44 13.50 7.20 -4.60
CA ALA A 44 14.72 7.60 -3.91
C ALA A 44 14.89 9.13 -3.78
N ARG A 45 14.23 9.95 -4.63
CA ARG A 45 14.24 11.41 -4.46
C ARG A 45 13.41 11.86 -3.26
N TYR A 46 12.36 11.10 -2.92
CA TYR A 46 11.50 11.36 -1.77
C TYR A 46 12.05 10.73 -0.48
N LYS A 47 13.09 9.89 -0.57
CA LYS A 47 13.74 9.24 0.59
C LYS A 47 14.68 10.13 1.41
N LYS A 48 14.76 11.42 1.12
CA LYS A 48 15.59 12.36 1.89
C LYS A 48 14.72 13.01 2.96
N LEU A 49 14.47 12.29 4.06
CA LEU A 49 13.94 12.93 5.27
C LEU A 49 14.95 13.97 5.74
N SER A 50 14.49 15.20 5.92
CA SER A 50 15.26 16.23 6.61
C SER A 50 15.20 16.00 8.13
N ILE A 51 16.08 16.70 8.86
CA ILE A 51 16.03 16.70 10.32
C ILE A 51 14.68 17.30 10.77
N GLU A 52 14.21 18.32 10.06
CA GLU A 52 12.93 18.98 10.27
C GLU A 52 11.75 17.99 10.11
N ASP A 53 11.73 17.18 9.05
CA ASP A 53 10.69 16.16 8.83
C ASP A 53 10.68 15.12 9.97
N THR A 54 11.87 14.74 10.44
CA THR A 54 12.04 13.80 11.55
C THR A 54 11.50 14.39 12.85
N LEU A 55 11.83 15.64 13.15
CA LEU A 55 11.34 16.36 14.33
C LEU A 55 9.82 16.59 14.26
N ALA A 56 9.27 16.79 13.06
CA ALA A 56 7.83 16.91 12.82
C ALA A 56 7.09 15.57 12.86
N GLY A 57 7.78 14.45 13.05
CA GLY A 57 7.19 13.11 13.05
C GLY A 57 6.65 12.67 11.69
N GLN A 58 7.12 13.30 10.61
CA GLN A 58 6.73 12.94 9.25
C GLN A 58 7.55 11.74 8.79
N LEU A 59 6.89 10.60 8.60
CA LEU A 59 7.50 9.44 7.97
C LEU A 59 7.65 9.70 6.46
N ASP A 60 8.75 9.21 5.90
CA ASP A 60 8.96 9.20 4.45
C ASP A 60 7.79 8.47 3.77
N PRO A 61 7.14 9.09 2.76
CA PRO A 61 6.01 8.48 2.06
C PRO A 61 6.26 7.06 1.53
N VAL A 62 7.52 6.75 1.23
CA VAL A 62 7.94 5.41 0.81
C VAL A 62 7.86 4.42 1.97
N PHE A 63 8.32 4.82 3.17
CA PHE A 63 8.21 3.99 4.37
C PHE A 63 6.74 3.76 4.74
N GLU A 64 5.90 4.78 4.65
CA GLU A 64 4.45 4.62 4.86
C GLU A 64 3.87 3.61 3.86
N SER A 65 4.19 3.74 2.57
CA SER A 65 3.72 2.81 1.55
C SER A 65 4.22 1.37 1.78
N GLU A 66 5.48 1.19 2.16
CA GLU A 66 6.08 -0.12 2.44
C GLU A 66 5.45 -0.73 3.70
N TYR A 67 5.35 0.02 4.79
CA TYR A 67 4.70 -0.40 6.03
C TYR A 67 3.28 -0.89 5.78
N ARG A 68 2.48 -0.10 5.05
CA ARG A 68 1.11 -0.51 4.68
C ARG A 68 1.10 -1.77 3.82
N TYR A 69 2.04 -1.91 2.88
CA TYR A 69 2.15 -3.12 2.10
C TYR A 69 2.43 -4.34 3.01
N PHE A 70 3.39 -4.25 3.92
CA PHE A 70 3.72 -5.33 4.85
C PHE A 70 2.53 -5.70 5.74
N VAL A 71 1.93 -4.73 6.43
CA VAL A 71 0.78 -4.95 7.34
C VAL A 71 -0.39 -5.63 6.62
N TRP A 72 -0.63 -5.27 5.36
CA TRP A 72 -1.82 -5.72 4.61
C TRP A 72 -1.55 -6.82 3.58
N ASN A 73 -0.32 -7.23 3.30
CA ASN A 73 -0.05 -8.23 2.25
C ASN A 73 0.91 -9.34 2.69
N VAL A 74 1.67 -9.12 3.76
CA VAL A 74 2.64 -10.08 4.30
C VAL A 74 2.10 -10.66 5.60
N GLU A 75 2.31 -11.95 5.80
CA GLU A 75 1.84 -12.71 6.96
C GLU A 75 2.99 -13.48 7.61
N PRO A 76 2.90 -13.78 8.92
CA PRO A 76 1.81 -13.41 9.83
C PRO A 76 1.91 -11.94 10.29
N VAL A 77 0.76 -11.32 10.60
CA VAL A 77 0.71 -10.00 11.26
C VAL A 77 0.13 -10.16 12.67
N LEU A 78 0.46 -9.28 13.61
CA LEU A 78 -0.10 -9.33 14.95
C LEU A 78 -1.36 -8.48 15.04
N CYS A 79 -2.34 -8.94 15.83
CA CYS A 79 -3.45 -8.11 16.24
C CYS A 79 -2.92 -6.90 17.02
N ALA A 80 -3.24 -5.69 16.58
CA ALA A 80 -2.79 -4.45 17.21
C ALA A 80 -3.20 -4.31 18.68
N TYR A 81 -4.15 -5.12 19.15
CA TYR A 81 -4.72 -5.00 20.49
C TYR A 81 -4.43 -6.17 21.43
N CYS A 82 -4.21 -7.38 20.91
CA CYS A 82 -3.97 -8.57 21.75
C CYS A 82 -2.73 -9.36 21.33
N ASN A 83 -2.02 -8.91 20.29
CA ASN A 83 -0.81 -9.53 19.76
C ASN A 83 -0.97 -10.97 19.26
N THR A 84 -2.20 -11.50 19.16
CA THR A 84 -2.46 -12.79 18.51
C THR A 84 -2.01 -12.74 17.05
N ARG A 85 -1.35 -13.80 16.57
CA ARG A 85 -0.96 -13.94 15.15
C ARG A 85 -2.20 -14.07 14.27
N LEU A 86 -2.22 -13.29 13.20
CA LEU A 86 -3.30 -13.22 12.23
C LEU A 86 -2.80 -13.60 10.83
N THR A 87 -3.69 -14.24 10.09
CA THR A 87 -3.53 -14.56 8.67
C THR A 87 -4.42 -13.64 7.83
N LYS A 88 -4.38 -13.77 6.50
CA LYS A 88 -5.29 -13.07 5.58
C LYS A 88 -6.76 -13.32 5.90
N GLN A 89 -7.08 -14.53 6.37
CA GLN A 89 -8.45 -14.96 6.67
C GLN A 89 -8.92 -14.51 8.05
N THR A 90 -8.02 -14.44 9.05
CA THR A 90 -8.39 -14.14 10.44
C THR A 90 -8.22 -12.68 10.81
N ARG A 91 -7.44 -11.90 10.05
CA ARG A 91 -7.32 -10.45 10.29
C ARG A 91 -8.54 -9.71 9.75
N THR A 92 -8.96 -8.73 10.53
CA THR A 92 -9.94 -7.72 10.14
C THR A 92 -9.27 -6.34 10.11
N ARG A 93 -9.93 -5.37 9.48
CA ARG A 93 -9.52 -3.96 9.49
C ARG A 93 -10.35 -3.25 10.54
N ASP A 94 -9.72 -2.75 11.59
CA ASP A 94 -10.41 -1.93 12.59
C ASP A 94 -10.03 -0.47 12.44
N HIS A 95 -11.03 0.41 12.61
CA HIS A 95 -10.87 1.85 12.64
C HIS A 95 -10.50 2.29 14.07
N VAL A 96 -9.27 2.77 14.28
CA VAL A 96 -8.79 3.19 15.61
C VAL A 96 -9.74 4.24 16.22
N VAL A 97 -10.04 5.29 15.47
CA VAL A 97 -11.17 6.20 15.68
C VAL A 97 -12.37 5.61 14.94
N PRO A 98 -13.48 5.26 15.61
CA PRO A 98 -14.66 4.70 14.95
C PRO A 98 -15.21 5.61 13.83
N ARG A 99 -15.70 5.01 12.75
CA ARG A 99 -16.33 5.75 11.64
C ARG A 99 -17.52 6.60 12.10
N SER A 100 -18.31 6.09 13.05
CA SER A 100 -19.43 6.83 13.67
C SER A 100 -19.00 8.09 14.42
N ARG A 101 -17.70 8.23 14.72
CA ARG A 101 -17.10 9.41 15.36
C ARG A 101 -16.11 10.15 14.47
N GLY A 102 -16.27 10.06 13.14
CA GLY A 102 -15.47 10.83 12.18
C GLY A 102 -14.13 10.19 11.80
N GLY A 103 -13.87 8.93 12.16
CA GLY A 103 -12.66 8.23 11.76
C GLY A 103 -12.53 8.02 10.25
N GLY A 104 -11.41 8.48 9.68
CA GLY A 104 -11.07 8.28 8.26
C GLY A 104 -10.66 6.84 7.92
N ASN A 105 -10.39 6.55 6.64
CA ASN A 105 -10.04 5.20 6.17
C ASN A 105 -8.55 4.97 5.96
N ARG A 106 -7.81 5.96 5.45
CA ARG A 106 -6.42 5.72 5.07
C ARG A 106 -5.58 5.57 6.34
N ASP A 107 -5.46 6.58 7.18
CA ASP A 107 -4.40 6.60 8.19
C ASP A 107 -4.88 6.11 9.58
N ASN A 108 -6.05 5.47 9.63
CA ASN A 108 -6.80 5.13 10.85
C ASN A 108 -7.18 3.64 10.92
N LEU A 109 -6.57 2.79 10.08
CA LEU A 109 -6.84 1.36 10.03
C LEU A 109 -5.69 0.54 10.60
N VAL A 110 -6.00 -0.40 11.49
CA VAL A 110 -5.05 -1.36 12.08
C VAL A 110 -5.52 -2.80 11.90
N PRO A 111 -4.60 -3.78 11.82
CA PRO A 111 -4.97 -5.20 11.81
C PRO A 111 -5.48 -5.62 13.19
N ALA A 112 -6.69 -6.17 13.25
CA ALA A 112 -7.29 -6.66 14.49
C ALA A 112 -7.89 -8.05 14.31
N CYS A 113 -7.87 -8.89 15.34
CA CYS A 113 -8.65 -10.12 15.33
C CYS A 113 -10.16 -9.80 15.42
N GLY A 114 -11.01 -10.70 14.92
CA GLY A 114 -12.47 -10.51 14.95
C GLY A 114 -13.03 -10.26 16.37
N GLY A 115 -12.48 -10.94 17.38
CA GLY A 115 -12.89 -10.76 18.78
C GLY A 115 -12.59 -9.36 19.31
N CYS A 116 -11.36 -8.86 19.13
CA CYS A 116 -10.98 -7.52 19.57
C CYS A 116 -11.74 -6.44 18.80
N ASN A 117 -11.86 -6.58 17.47
CA ASN A 117 -12.57 -5.62 16.62
C ASN A 117 -14.05 -5.50 17.06
N ARG A 118 -14.73 -6.64 17.26
CA ARG A 118 -16.12 -6.65 17.75
C ARG A 118 -16.25 -6.08 19.17
N ALA A 119 -15.34 -6.44 20.08
CA ALA A 119 -15.38 -5.97 21.46
C ALA A 119 -15.14 -4.46 21.58
N LYS A 120 -14.26 -3.91 20.74
CA LYS A 120 -14.06 -2.45 20.64
C LYS A 120 -15.29 -1.78 20.03
N GLY A 121 -15.77 -2.31 18.91
CA GLY A 121 -16.92 -1.79 18.19
C GLY A 121 -16.77 -0.30 17.90
N ASP A 122 -17.78 0.46 18.28
CA ASP A 122 -17.79 1.90 18.12
C ASP A 122 -17.25 2.65 19.33
N LYS A 123 -16.59 2.02 20.33
CA LYS A 123 -16.07 2.72 21.51
C LYS A 123 -14.80 3.53 21.18
N PRO A 124 -14.53 4.66 21.87
CA PRO A 124 -13.23 5.32 21.77
C PRO A 124 -12.13 4.36 22.22
N LEU A 125 -11.00 4.34 21.50
CA LEU A 125 -9.92 3.38 21.74
C LEU A 125 -9.52 3.31 23.22
N LEU A 126 -9.23 4.47 23.83
CA LEU A 126 -8.77 4.54 25.21
C LEU A 126 -9.82 4.00 26.20
N ALA A 127 -11.08 4.41 26.04
CA ALA A 127 -12.17 3.95 26.90
C ALA A 127 -12.36 2.43 26.83
N TRP A 128 -12.25 1.85 25.63
CA TRP A 128 -12.32 0.39 25.48
C TRP A 128 -11.11 -0.32 26.08
N LEU A 129 -9.89 0.20 25.89
CA LEU A 129 -8.68 -0.42 26.46
C LEU A 129 -8.72 -0.46 27.99
N ILE A 130 -9.22 0.60 28.63
CA ILE A 130 -9.38 0.65 30.10
C ILE A 130 -10.39 -0.40 30.59
N GLN A 131 -11.48 -0.63 29.84
CA GLN A 131 -12.51 -1.61 30.18
C GLN A 131 -12.10 -3.06 29.88
N ARG A 132 -10.94 -3.28 29.26
CA ARG A 132 -10.52 -4.61 28.76
C ARG A 132 -9.74 -5.45 29.77
N SER A 133 -9.70 -5.00 31.03
CA SER A 133 -9.06 -5.66 32.18
C SER A 133 -9.52 -7.10 32.36
#